data_AF-A0AAF1BM05-F1
#
_entry.id   AF-A0AAF1BM05-F1
#
_cell.length_a   1.000
_cell.length_b   1.000
_cell.length_c   1.000
_cell.angle_alpha   90.00
_cell.angle_beta   90.00
_cell.angle_gamma   90.00
#
_symmetry.space_group_name_H-M   'P 1'
#
loop_
_entity.id
_entity.type
_entity.pdbx_description
1 polymer ?
#
loop_
_entity_poly.entity_id
_entity_poly.type
_entity_poly.pdbx_seq_one_letter_code
_entity_poly.pdbx_strand_id
1 'polypeptide(L)'
;MAAANVLLAPVLALLALASSATAAGPYKIKSTSGARCRSAPFLNSPIVKTYAYGAPVTITCCSFGQVYSGSQLWDKTTDGCFVHDELVKTFTTNNVAPWCTGPAPSQAPCGPKSGRTCIVKDEVADQADQA
;
A
#
# COMPACT_ATOMS: atom_id res chain seq x y z
N MET A 1 45.86 -25.05 39.90
CA MET A 1 44.65 -25.72 39.40
C MET A 1 43.77 -24.64 38.79
N ALA A 2 43.47 -24.73 37.51
CA ALA A 2 42.85 -23.65 36.73
C ALA A 2 41.36 -23.51 37.06
N ALA A 3 40.90 -22.27 37.26
CA ALA A 3 39.49 -21.93 37.37
C ALA A 3 38.87 -21.90 35.97
N ALA A 4 37.95 -22.82 35.69
CA ALA A 4 37.17 -22.83 34.46
C ALA A 4 36.05 -21.80 34.56
N ASN A 5 36.24 -20.63 33.94
CA ASN A 5 35.17 -19.67 33.71
C ASN A 5 34.19 -20.27 32.69
N VAL A 6 33.08 -20.81 33.19
CA VAL A 6 31.93 -21.18 32.36
C VAL A 6 31.29 -19.87 31.88
N LEU A 7 31.65 -19.44 30.67
CA LEU A 7 30.97 -18.34 30.00
C LEU A 7 29.54 -18.80 29.67
N LEU A 8 28.57 -18.33 30.46
CA LEU A 8 27.15 -18.38 30.10
C LEU A 8 26.94 -17.48 28.88
N ALA A 9 26.76 -18.06 27.70
CA ALA A 9 26.23 -17.35 26.53
C ALA A 9 24.69 -17.40 26.59
N PRO A 10 23.97 -16.27 26.67
CA PRO A 10 22.53 -16.27 26.51
C PRO A 10 22.22 -16.44 25.02
N VAL A 11 21.58 -17.55 24.65
CA VAL A 11 21.04 -17.74 23.30
C VAL A 11 19.84 -16.81 23.16
N LEU A 12 20.09 -15.59 22.67
CA LEU A 12 19.05 -14.61 22.36
C LEU A 12 18.37 -15.03 21.06
N ALA A 13 17.30 -15.83 21.17
CA ALA A 13 16.46 -16.20 20.03
C ALA A 13 15.71 -14.96 19.54
N LEU A 14 16.18 -14.37 18.44
CA LEU A 14 15.54 -13.24 17.79
C LEU A 14 14.28 -13.74 17.05
N LEU A 15 13.10 -13.62 17.65
CA LEU A 15 11.84 -13.83 16.93
C LEU A 15 11.65 -12.69 15.92
N ALA A 16 11.97 -12.95 14.66
CA ALA A 16 11.59 -12.05 13.57
C ALA A 16 10.07 -12.12 13.40
N LEU A 17 9.34 -11.09 13.84
CA LEU A 17 7.95 -10.89 13.45
C LEU A 17 7.93 -10.54 11.96
N ALA A 18 7.75 -11.54 11.11
CA ALA A 18 7.50 -11.31 9.69
C ALA A 18 6.12 -10.64 9.55
N SER A 19 6.08 -9.34 9.30
CA SER A 19 4.86 -8.65 8.91
C SER A 19 4.42 -9.15 7.55
N SER A 20 3.45 -10.07 7.53
CA SER A 20 2.80 -10.54 6.31
C SER A 20 1.99 -9.38 5.71
N ALA A 21 2.56 -8.66 4.74
CA ALA A 21 1.78 -7.76 3.92
C ALA A 21 0.79 -8.61 3.10
N THR A 22 -0.49 -8.59 3.47
CA THR A 22 -1.55 -9.23 2.69
C THR A 22 -1.59 -8.54 1.33
N ALA A 23 -1.15 -9.25 0.31
CA ALA A 23 -1.21 -8.78 -1.05
C ALA A 23 -2.65 -8.98 -1.59
N ALA A 24 -3.18 -7.97 -2.28
CA ALA A 24 -4.51 -7.96 -2.87
C ALA A 24 -4.46 -8.20 -4.38
N GLY A 25 -5.43 -8.95 -4.92
CA GLY A 25 -5.56 -9.24 -6.35
C GLY A 25 -5.42 -10.73 -6.69
N PRO A 26 -5.12 -11.09 -7.96
CA PRO A 26 -4.66 -10.20 -9.03
C PRO A 26 -5.75 -9.32 -9.64
N TYR A 27 -5.45 -8.04 -9.83
CA TYR A 27 -6.28 -7.09 -10.58
C TYR A 27 -5.77 -6.94 -12.01
N LYS A 28 -6.61 -6.42 -12.91
CA LYS A 28 -6.25 -6.25 -14.32
C LYS A 28 -5.93 -4.79 -14.63
N ILE A 29 -4.89 -4.54 -15.42
CA ILE A 29 -4.68 -3.20 -16.00
C ILE A 29 -5.82 -2.89 -16.95
N LYS A 30 -6.49 -1.76 -16.72
CA LYS A 30 -7.67 -1.32 -17.49
C LYS A 30 -7.33 -0.31 -18.59
N SER A 31 -6.21 0.37 -18.48
CA SER A 31 -5.73 1.34 -19.47
C SER A 31 -5.32 0.63 -20.77
N THR A 32 -5.89 1.06 -21.89
CA THR A 32 -5.59 0.49 -23.23
C THR A 32 -4.15 0.75 -23.67
N SER A 33 -3.55 1.86 -23.22
CA SER A 33 -2.13 2.16 -23.43
C SER A 33 -1.20 1.42 -22.44
N GLY A 34 -1.75 0.52 -21.61
CA GLY A 34 -1.03 -0.11 -20.51
C GLY A 34 -0.81 0.83 -19.32
N ALA A 35 0.02 0.38 -18.38
CA ALA A 35 0.36 1.12 -17.16
C ALA A 35 1.87 1.20 -16.95
N ARG A 36 2.36 2.40 -16.66
CA ARG A 36 3.77 2.66 -16.34
C ARG A 36 3.93 2.56 -14.83
N CYS A 37 4.59 1.51 -14.37
CA CYS A 37 4.92 1.29 -12.97
C CYS A 37 6.19 2.06 -12.61
N ARG A 38 6.13 2.89 -11.57
CA ARG A 38 7.16 3.89 -11.26
C ARG A 38 7.83 3.62 -9.93
N SER A 39 9.05 4.09 -9.74
CA SER A 39 9.80 3.86 -8.49
C SER A 39 9.21 4.57 -7.27
N ALA A 40 8.42 5.63 -7.48
CA ALA A 40 7.70 6.37 -6.45
C ALA A 40 6.35 6.86 -6.99
N PRO A 41 5.39 7.23 -6.13
CA PRO A 41 4.02 7.57 -6.52
C PRO A 41 3.90 9.00 -7.11
N PHE A 42 4.73 9.29 -8.12
CA PHE A 42 4.72 10.53 -8.88
C PHE A 42 4.85 10.25 -10.38
N LEU A 43 4.17 11.02 -11.22
CA LEU A 43 4.16 10.81 -12.67
C LEU A 43 5.51 11.08 -13.36
N ASN A 44 6.42 11.78 -12.68
CA ASN A 44 7.78 12.03 -13.16
C ASN A 44 8.81 11.04 -12.61
N SER A 45 8.42 10.15 -11.69
CA SER A 45 9.35 9.15 -11.15
C SER A 45 9.77 8.14 -12.23
N PRO A 46 11.04 7.67 -12.19
CA PRO A 46 11.54 6.67 -13.12
C PRO A 46 10.62 5.47 -13.27
N ILE A 47 10.52 4.93 -14.49
CA ILE A 47 9.70 3.76 -14.79
C ILE A 47 10.52 2.53 -14.50
N VAL A 48 10.00 1.69 -13.62
CA VAL A 48 10.60 0.40 -13.26
C VAL A 48 10.11 -0.68 -14.20
N LYS A 49 8.82 -0.64 -14.57
CA LYS A 49 8.17 -1.65 -15.41
C LYS A 49 7.01 -1.04 -16.20
N THR A 50 6.69 -1.62 -17.35
CA THR A 50 5.47 -1.29 -18.10
C THR A 50 4.60 -2.54 -18.20
N TYR A 51 3.33 -2.41 -17.80
CA TYR A 51 2.33 -3.47 -17.93
C TYR A 51 1.47 -3.23 -19.16
N ALA A 52 1.15 -4.30 -19.90
CA ALA A 52 0.19 -4.25 -21.00
C ALA A 52 -1.26 -4.16 -20.48
N TYR A 53 -2.18 -3.76 -21.35
CA TYR A 53 -3.62 -3.87 -21.08
C TYR A 53 -3.99 -5.32 -20.69
N GLY A 54 -4.83 -5.48 -19.67
CA GLY A 54 -5.26 -6.79 -19.18
C GLY A 54 -4.19 -7.58 -18.41
N ALA A 55 -2.98 -7.05 -18.25
CA ALA A 55 -1.96 -7.70 -17.44
C ALA A 55 -2.44 -7.85 -15.98
N PRO A 56 -2.26 -9.03 -15.36
CA PRO A 56 -2.52 -9.21 -13.95
C PRO A 56 -1.47 -8.48 -13.10
N VAL A 57 -1.91 -7.74 -12.09
CA VAL A 57 -1.05 -7.10 -11.10
C VAL A 57 -1.54 -7.44 -9.70
N THR A 58 -0.60 -7.75 -8.81
CA THR A 58 -0.89 -7.98 -7.39
C THR A 58 -0.38 -6.77 -6.62
N ILE A 59 -1.22 -6.23 -5.74
CA ILE A 59 -0.96 -5.02 -4.97
C ILE A 59 -0.49 -5.42 -3.57
N THR A 60 0.63 -4.88 -3.12
CA THR A 60 1.21 -5.14 -1.79
C THR A 60 0.74 -4.12 -0.75
N CYS A 61 0.61 -2.86 -1.14
CA CYS A 61 0.12 -1.78 -0.29
C CYS A 61 -0.32 -0.59 -1.14
N CYS A 62 -1.19 0.25 -0.58
CA CYS A 62 -1.61 1.51 -1.18
C CYS A 62 -0.83 2.69 -0.56
N SER A 63 -0.69 3.77 -1.31
CA SER A 63 -0.01 5.00 -0.87
C SER A 63 -0.66 6.22 -1.51
N PHE A 64 -0.52 7.37 -0.85
CA PHE A 64 -0.82 8.64 -1.48
C PHE A 64 0.36 9.15 -2.30
N GLY A 65 0.04 9.83 -3.38
CA GLY A 65 1.04 10.44 -4.25
C GLY A 65 0.52 11.64 -5.01
N GLN A 66 1.15 11.90 -6.15
CA GLN A 66 0.73 12.95 -7.06
C GLN A 66 -0.72 12.72 -7.50
N VAL A 67 -1.52 13.79 -7.50
CA VAL A 67 -2.88 13.77 -8.05
C VAL A 67 -2.80 13.50 -9.56
N TYR A 68 -3.55 12.52 -10.02
CA TYR A 68 -3.77 12.25 -11.43
C TYR A 68 -5.23 11.88 -11.65
N SER A 69 -5.86 12.51 -12.65
CA SER A 69 -7.30 12.35 -12.94
C SER A 69 -8.23 12.54 -11.72
N GLY A 70 -7.85 13.42 -10.79
CA GLY A 70 -8.62 13.70 -9.58
C GLY A 70 -8.47 12.68 -8.44
N SER A 71 -7.60 11.66 -8.57
CA SER A 71 -7.25 10.73 -7.51
C SER A 71 -5.77 10.83 -7.10
N GLN A 72 -5.50 10.69 -5.81
CA GLN A 72 -4.14 10.63 -5.24
C GLN A 72 -3.73 9.21 -4.86
N LEU A 73 -4.55 8.20 -5.17
CA LEU A 73 -4.30 6.83 -4.77
C LEU A 73 -3.34 6.13 -5.74
N TRP A 74 -2.32 5.50 -5.18
CA TRP A 74 -1.31 4.73 -5.89
C TRP A 74 -1.16 3.35 -5.25
N ASP A 75 -0.99 2.34 -6.09
CA ASP A 75 -0.85 0.95 -5.71
C ASP A 75 0.59 0.48 -5.91
N LYS A 76 1.23 0.03 -4.83
CA LYS A 76 2.54 -0.62 -4.90
C LYS A 76 2.34 -2.07 -5.30
N THR A 77 2.89 -2.49 -6.42
CA THR A 77 2.78 -3.87 -6.90
C THR A 77 3.84 -4.78 -6.29
N THR A 78 3.70 -6.09 -6.47
CA THR A 78 4.73 -7.09 -6.11
C THR A 78 6.04 -6.93 -6.89
N ASP A 79 6.04 -6.16 -7.99
CA ASP A 79 7.26 -5.77 -8.71
C ASP A 79 8.00 -4.60 -8.02
N GLY A 80 7.52 -4.13 -6.86
CA GLY A 80 8.18 -3.12 -6.04
C GLY A 80 8.04 -1.69 -6.54
N CYS A 81 7.12 -1.44 -7.46
CA CYS A 81 6.87 -0.14 -8.08
C CYS A 81 5.39 0.27 -7.95
N PHE A 82 5.10 1.54 -8.21
CA PHE A 82 3.79 2.16 -8.00
C PHE A 82 3.06 2.36 -9.34
N VAL A 83 1.81 1.96 -9.39
CA VAL A 83 0.85 2.24 -10.48
C VAL A 83 -0.25 3.13 -9.91
N HIS A 84 -0.73 4.11 -10.68
CA HIS A 84 -1.88 4.89 -10.25
C HIS A 84 -3.15 4.02 -10.28
N ASP A 85 -3.97 4.09 -9.22
CA ASP A 85 -5.14 3.21 -9.04
C ASP A 85 -6.14 3.30 -10.21
N GLU A 86 -6.25 4.47 -10.87
CA GLU A 86 -7.13 4.62 -12.02
C GLU A 86 -6.73 3.71 -13.20
N LEU A 87 -5.47 3.29 -13.29
CA LEU A 87 -5.00 2.40 -14.36
C LEU A 87 -5.30 0.92 -14.07
N VAL A 88 -5.71 0.59 -12.85
CA VAL A 88 -5.99 -0.76 -12.37
C VAL A 88 -7.50 -0.94 -12.20
N LYS A 89 -8.02 -2.13 -12.54
CA LYS A 89 -9.44 -2.46 -12.38
C LYS A 89 -9.70 -3.01 -10.97
N THR A 90 -9.65 -2.12 -9.98
CA THR A 90 -9.91 -2.42 -8.55
C THR A 90 -11.41 -2.41 -8.20
N PHE A 91 -12.25 -1.84 -9.08
CA PHE A 91 -13.71 -1.69 -8.91
C PHE A 91 -14.13 -0.75 -7.76
N THR A 92 -13.20 -0.02 -7.16
CA THR A 92 -13.43 0.93 -6.07
C THR A 92 -12.50 2.13 -6.22
N THR A 93 -12.79 3.22 -5.52
CA THR A 93 -11.89 4.38 -5.37
C THR A 93 -11.18 4.40 -4.03
N ASN A 94 -11.40 3.37 -3.21
CA ASN A 94 -10.78 3.20 -1.89
C ASN A 94 -9.54 2.31 -1.99
N ASN A 95 -8.69 2.31 -0.97
CA ASN A 95 -7.55 1.40 -0.90
C ASN A 95 -8.04 -0.06 -0.86
N VAL A 96 -7.43 -0.90 -1.71
CA VAL A 96 -7.71 -2.35 -1.78
C VAL A 96 -6.68 -3.19 -1.04
N ALA A 97 -5.63 -2.55 -0.53
CA ALA A 97 -4.53 -3.13 0.22
C ALA A 97 -4.23 -2.25 1.46
N PRO A 98 -3.48 -2.76 2.46
CA PRO A 98 -3.01 -1.95 3.59
C PRO A 98 -2.15 -0.76 3.12
N TRP A 99 -1.96 0.24 3.98
CA TRP A 99 -1.12 1.39 3.65
C TRP A 99 0.37 1.05 3.75
N CYS A 100 1.17 1.58 2.81
CA CYS A 100 2.61 1.31 2.79
C CYS A 100 3.36 1.87 4.01
N THR A 101 2.78 2.84 4.71
CA THR A 101 3.36 3.50 5.89
C THR A 101 2.87 2.93 7.22
N GLY A 102 2.13 1.82 7.22
CA GLY A 102 1.57 1.20 8.43
C GLY A 102 0.09 1.58 8.62
N PRO A 103 -0.32 2.11 9.79
CA PRO A 103 -1.71 2.51 10.02
C PRO A 103 -2.24 3.45 8.94
N ALA A 104 -3.56 3.47 8.78
CA ALA A 104 -4.17 4.40 7.84
C ALA A 104 -3.74 5.84 8.15
N PRO A 105 -3.29 6.60 7.15
CA PRO A 105 -2.98 8.01 7.33
C PRO A 105 -4.23 8.74 7.82
N SER A 106 -4.12 9.45 8.95
CA SER A 106 -5.20 10.19 9.63
C SER A 106 -5.81 11.32 8.79
N GLN A 107 -5.16 11.67 7.68
CA GLN A 107 -5.68 12.58 6.67
C GLN A 107 -5.45 11.94 5.31
N ALA A 108 -6.39 11.11 4.89
CA ALA A 108 -6.58 10.90 3.47
C ALA A 108 -7.09 12.22 2.87
N PRO A 109 -6.37 12.87 1.93
CA PRO A 109 -6.96 13.98 1.22
C PRO A 109 -8.02 13.39 0.28
N CYS A 110 -9.26 13.34 0.77
CA CYS A 110 -10.42 13.04 -0.04
C CYS A 110 -10.55 14.09 -1.13
N GLY A 111 -10.50 13.65 -2.40
CA GLY A 111 -10.73 14.52 -3.54
C GLY A 111 -12.11 15.20 -3.51
N PRO A 112 -12.29 16.34 -4.19
CA PRO A 112 -13.37 17.31 -3.94
C PRO A 112 -14.77 16.90 -4.44
N LYS A 113 -15.09 15.62 -4.64
CA LYS A 113 -16.39 15.19 -5.21
C LYS A 113 -17.28 14.33 -4.32
N SER A 114 -16.84 13.96 -3.13
CA SER A 114 -17.71 13.26 -2.19
C SER A 114 -17.83 14.13 -0.95
N GLY A 115 -18.97 14.80 -0.76
CA GLY A 115 -19.36 15.44 0.49
C GLY A 115 -19.59 14.44 1.64
N ARG A 116 -18.84 13.34 1.65
CA ARG A 116 -18.71 12.34 2.69
C ARG A 116 -17.22 12.15 2.89
N THR A 117 -16.76 12.46 4.09
CA THR A 117 -15.47 12.04 4.62
C THR A 117 -15.24 10.59 4.23
N CYS A 118 -14.06 10.29 3.66
CA CYS A 118 -13.58 8.91 3.61
C CYS A 118 -13.15 8.53 5.04
N ILE A 119 -14.15 8.36 5.91
CA ILE A 119 -13.93 7.69 7.18
C ILE A 119 -13.51 6.27 6.79
N VAL A 120 -12.26 5.91 7.05
CA VAL A 120 -11.85 4.51 7.07
C VAL A 120 -12.86 3.78 7.95
N LYS A 121 -13.40 2.66 7.48
CA LYS A 121 -14.54 2.00 8.13
C LYS A 121 -14.29 1.66 9.62
N ASP A 122 -13.04 1.60 10.05
CA ASP A 122 -12.62 1.46 11.44
C ASP A 122 -12.79 2.73 12.31
N GLU A 123 -12.83 3.93 11.74
CA GLU A 123 -13.00 5.20 12.49
C GLU A 123 -14.49 5.53 12.74
N VAL A 124 -15.43 4.90 12.01
CA VAL A 124 -16.88 5.04 12.29
C VAL A 124 -17.29 4.34 13.60
N ALA A 125 -16.57 3.31 14.04
CA ALA A 125 -16.94 2.54 15.22
C ALA A 125 -16.61 3.24 16.55
N ASP A 126 -15.63 4.16 16.56
CA ASP A 126 -15.16 4.83 17.78
C ASP A 126 -15.96 6.13 18.09
N GLN A 127 -16.70 6.66 17.12
CA GLN A 127 -17.43 7.94 17.25
C GLN A 127 -18.86 7.82 17.83
N ALA A 128 -19.30 6.61 18.21
CA ALA A 128 -20.64 6.37 18.75
C ALA A 128 -20.72 6.36 20.30
N ASP A 129 -19.61 6.57 21.01
CA ASP A 129 -19.54 6.54 22.49
C ASP A 129 -19.24 7.93 23.12
N GLN A 130 -19.51 9.03 22.40
CA GLN A 130 -19.23 10.40 22.86
C GLN A 130 -20.47 11.33 22.82
N ALA A 131 -21.69 10.78 22.84
CA ALA A 131 -22.92 11.57 22.94
C ALA A 131 -23.83 11.09 24.08
#